data_AF-A0A7C2HF43-F1
#
_entry.id   AF-A0A7C2HF43-F1
#
_cell.length_a   1.000
_cell.length_b   1.000
_cell.length_c   1.000
_cell.angle_alpha   90.00
_cell.angle_beta   90.00
_cell.angle_gamma   90.00
#
_symmetry.space_group_name_H-M   'P 1'
#
loop_
_entity.id
_entity.type
_entity.pdbx_description
1 polymer ?
#
loop_
_entity_poly.entity_id
_entity_poly.type
_entity_poly.pdbx_seq_one_letter_code
_entity_poly.pdbx_strand_id
1 'polypeptide(L)'
;MRCRATIWLLLFAVACVSAQTPQEALEAFLREPALRGAWVGVLVETTDETPKVLLAHDADKRFMPASNAKLFTVALALERLGEDFVFRTPLLTDGKREGATLVGNLYLQGVGDPSLTRQRLLELAKQVVAQGIQVVKGDLVVDVSAFADNRWGVGWAWDYLAYGYAPEVWAIALDRNAITVQVAPANLDGAPAKVTLTPPTDWLTIDNRIQTVATVNEADWSLWREAWERTLHLWGRIPLTANPESVRVSVPNVPHYVGTTFRQLLNEGGVRLEGSLRIGNTPDKTRVIAETPSAPLRELVRWLNKVSDNLYAEMLLRAVALKGLGRGDVEGAMSLLREQLKVWGIEPTEVRLVDGSGLSRLNMVTPHALVRLLQVARRRPWFAAFRESLPIAGVDGTLANRFRGTAAEKRLVAKTGFIGGVVTISGYLQRQDKSEWVFSVMVNHFTAPTREVQNAVDHFLAALVR
;
A
#
# COMPACT_ATOMS: atom_id res chain seq x y z
N MET A 1 61.77 64.08 -3.72
CA MET A 1 60.72 63.89 -2.69
C MET A 1 59.98 62.61 -3.02
N ARG A 2 59.76 61.76 -2.01
CA ARG A 2 59.49 60.31 -2.16
C ARG A 2 58.04 60.02 -2.54
N CYS A 3 57.85 59.18 -3.56
CA CYS A 3 56.61 58.46 -3.83
C CYS A 3 56.25 57.55 -2.65
N ARG A 4 54.98 57.55 -2.22
CA ARG A 4 54.40 56.51 -1.38
C ARG A 4 53.13 56.01 -2.06
N ALA A 5 53.24 54.84 -2.70
CA ALA A 5 52.11 54.04 -3.12
C ALA A 5 51.70 53.16 -1.94
N THR A 6 50.46 53.32 -1.47
CA THR A 6 49.88 52.50 -0.41
C THR A 6 49.18 51.32 -1.05
N ILE A 7 49.78 50.13 -0.98
CA ILE A 7 49.18 48.87 -1.41
C ILE A 7 48.24 48.38 -0.31
N TRP A 8 46.94 48.31 -0.61
CA TRP A 8 45.96 47.62 0.23
C TRP A 8 45.94 46.13 -0.15
N LEU A 9 46.46 45.26 0.72
CA LEU A 9 46.24 43.81 0.64
C LEU A 9 44.82 43.50 1.15
N LEU A 10 43.92 43.14 0.24
CA LEU A 10 42.64 42.51 0.55
C LEU A 10 42.88 41.02 0.85
N LEU A 11 42.94 40.67 2.14
CA LEU A 11 42.85 39.29 2.61
C LEU A 11 41.42 38.79 2.40
N PHE A 12 41.18 38.03 1.32
CA PHE A 12 39.99 37.21 1.19
C PHE A 12 40.09 36.05 2.18
N ALA A 13 39.46 36.21 3.35
CA ALA A 13 39.17 35.09 4.23
C ALA A 13 38.13 34.20 3.53
N VAL A 14 38.59 33.13 2.88
CA VAL A 14 37.72 32.04 2.46
C VAL A 14 37.20 31.38 3.74
N ALA A 15 35.97 31.75 4.14
CA ALA A 15 35.27 31.02 5.18
C ALA A 15 35.04 29.59 4.65
N CYS A 16 35.88 28.65 5.08
CA CYS A 16 35.56 27.23 4.98
C CYS A 16 34.32 27.00 5.84
N VAL A 17 33.15 26.99 5.21
CA VAL A 17 31.95 26.42 5.82
C VAL A 17 32.27 24.93 6.01
N SER A 18 32.64 24.54 7.23
CA SER A 18 32.85 23.13 7.56
C SER A 18 31.56 22.37 7.27
N ALA A 19 31.65 21.32 6.45
CA ALA A 19 30.50 20.47 6.19
C ALA A 19 30.02 19.87 7.51
N GLN A 20 28.72 20.06 7.83
CA GLN A 20 28.07 19.47 9.00
C GLN A 20 28.28 17.95 9.02
N THR A 21 28.72 17.42 10.15
CA THR A 21 28.92 15.97 10.31
C THR A 21 27.56 15.24 10.43
N PRO A 22 27.48 13.93 10.12
CA PRO A 22 26.25 13.16 10.33
C PRO A 22 25.71 13.25 11.76
N GLN A 23 26.60 13.30 12.76
CA GLN A 23 26.23 13.39 14.17
C GLN A 23 25.62 14.76 14.49
N GLU A 24 26.20 15.85 13.98
CA GLU A 24 25.63 17.20 14.13
C GLU A 24 24.27 17.31 13.42
N ALA A 25 24.08 16.63 12.30
CA ALA A 25 22.78 16.57 11.61
C ALA A 25 21.71 15.85 12.44
N LEU A 26 22.08 14.73 13.07
CA LEU A 26 21.21 14.00 13.99
C LEU A 26 20.84 14.86 15.22
N GLU A 27 21.81 15.54 15.83
CA GLU A 27 21.55 16.41 16.97
C GLU A 27 20.66 17.60 16.62
N ALA A 28 20.81 18.19 15.43
CA ALA A 28 19.92 19.24 14.95
C ALA A 28 18.50 18.70 14.73
N PHE A 29 18.37 17.53 14.08
CA PHE A 29 17.10 16.86 13.86
C PHE A 29 16.35 16.60 15.17
N LEU A 30 17.02 16.05 16.19
CA LEU A 30 16.41 15.75 17.49
C LEU A 30 15.94 17.00 18.27
N ARG A 31 16.42 18.20 17.91
CA ARG A 31 16.02 19.47 18.53
C ARG A 31 14.90 20.19 17.78
N GLU A 32 14.44 19.66 16.65
CA GLU A 32 13.35 20.25 15.87
C GLU A 32 12.09 20.42 16.74
N PRO A 33 11.46 21.61 16.78
CA PRO A 33 10.29 21.86 17.62
C PRO A 33 9.14 20.88 17.35
N ALA A 34 8.97 20.44 16.11
CA ALA A 34 7.96 19.47 15.69
C ALA A 34 8.14 18.07 16.31
N LEU A 35 9.33 17.76 16.83
CA LEU A 35 9.64 16.46 17.48
C LEU A 35 9.55 16.51 19.00
N ARG A 36 9.17 17.65 19.59
CA ARG A 36 9.08 17.78 21.05
C ARG A 36 8.07 16.76 21.62
N GLY A 37 8.56 15.86 22.47
CA GLY A 37 7.78 14.80 23.10
C GLY A 37 7.59 13.55 22.23
N ALA A 38 8.08 13.55 20.99
CA ALA A 38 8.07 12.37 20.13
C ALA A 38 9.14 11.35 20.58
N TRP A 39 8.90 10.08 20.27
CA TRP A 39 9.93 9.05 20.29
C TRP A 39 10.59 8.99 18.92
N VAL A 40 11.92 9.03 18.89
CA VAL A 40 12.70 9.03 17.66
C VAL A 40 13.66 7.85 17.68
N GLY A 41 13.66 7.07 16.61
CA GLY A 41 14.60 5.97 16.37
C GLY A 41 15.31 6.19 15.05
N VAL A 42 16.64 6.15 15.06
CA VAL A 42 17.48 6.31 13.87
C VAL A 42 18.57 5.25 13.87
N LEU A 43 18.76 4.61 12.71
CA LEU A 43 19.96 3.83 12.43
C LEU A 43 20.40 4.11 10.99
N VAL A 44 21.70 4.36 10.81
CA VAL A 44 22.33 4.53 9.51
C VAL A 44 23.60 3.69 9.46
N GLU A 45 23.74 2.87 8.42
CA GLU A 45 24.89 2.01 8.19
C GLU A 45 25.45 2.17 6.78
N THR A 46 26.74 1.90 6.63
CA THR A 46 27.35 1.74 5.30
C THR A 46 26.86 0.47 4.60
N THR A 47 27.01 0.44 3.28
CA THR A 47 26.65 -0.71 2.44
C THR A 47 27.82 -1.69 2.20
N ASP A 48 28.92 -1.54 2.92
CA ASP A 48 30.12 -2.39 2.79
C ASP A 48 29.83 -3.87 3.10
N GLU A 49 30.77 -4.77 2.75
CA GLU A 49 30.67 -6.19 3.11
C GLU A 49 30.53 -6.41 4.62
N THR A 50 31.23 -5.58 5.39
CA THR A 50 31.06 -5.43 6.84
C THR A 50 30.46 -4.05 7.11
N PRO A 51 29.14 -3.96 7.34
CA PRO A 51 28.47 -2.69 7.60
C PRO A 51 29.08 -1.98 8.81
N LYS A 52 29.28 -0.67 8.68
CA LYS A 52 29.70 0.20 9.78
C LYS A 52 28.52 1.05 10.21
N VAL A 53 28.25 1.10 11.51
CA VAL A 53 27.25 2.01 12.09
C VAL A 53 27.81 3.43 12.02
N LEU A 54 27.05 4.31 11.37
CA LEU A 54 27.40 5.73 11.20
C LEU A 54 26.62 6.61 12.18
N LEU A 55 25.35 6.27 12.40
CA LEU A 55 24.47 6.93 13.34
C LEU A 55 23.58 5.88 14.00
N ALA A 56 23.40 5.99 15.31
CA ALA A 56 22.44 5.19 16.06
C ALA A 56 21.81 6.07 17.16
N HIS A 57 20.48 6.08 17.21
CA HIS A 57 19.71 6.71 18.27
C HIS A 57 18.49 5.86 18.55
N ASP A 58 18.38 5.32 19.76
CA ASP A 58 17.29 4.41 20.14
C ASP A 58 17.06 3.26 19.12
N ALA A 59 18.14 2.80 18.48
CA ALA A 59 18.09 1.86 17.36
C ALA A 59 17.53 0.47 17.73
N ASP A 60 17.59 0.11 19.01
CA ASP A 60 17.09 -1.17 19.57
C ASP A 60 15.72 -1.02 20.25
N LYS A 61 15.16 0.22 20.31
CA LYS A 61 13.81 0.43 20.84
C LYS A 61 12.77 0.07 19.80
N ARG A 62 11.60 -0.34 20.28
CA ARG A 62 10.46 -0.74 19.44
C ARG A 62 9.56 0.45 19.13
N PHE A 63 9.22 0.59 17.86
CA PHE A 63 8.36 1.65 17.32
C PHE A 63 7.24 1.02 16.49
N MET A 64 6.11 1.71 16.41
CA MET A 64 5.10 1.41 15.38
C MET A 64 5.71 1.70 13.99
N PRO A 65 5.79 0.70 13.10
CA PRO A 65 6.42 0.87 11.79
C PRO A 65 5.57 1.66 10.79
N ALA A 66 4.26 1.74 11.01
CA ALA A 66 3.30 2.03 9.95
C ALA A 66 3.64 1.19 8.69
N SER A 67 3.51 1.76 7.49
CA SER A 67 3.75 1.04 6.23
C SER A 67 5.18 0.54 5.99
N ASN A 68 6.16 0.79 6.87
CA ASN A 68 7.46 0.12 6.79
C ASN A 68 7.36 -1.37 7.14
N ALA A 69 6.28 -1.83 7.78
CA ALA A 69 5.96 -3.26 7.94
C ALA A 69 5.91 -4.00 6.58
N LYS A 70 5.49 -3.30 5.52
CA LYS A 70 5.42 -3.84 4.16
C LYS A 70 6.77 -4.29 3.62
N LEU A 71 7.89 -3.75 4.13
CA LEU A 71 9.22 -4.21 3.73
C LEU A 71 9.41 -5.69 4.11
N PHE A 72 8.97 -6.11 5.30
CA PHE A 72 9.01 -7.51 5.73
C PHE A 72 8.09 -8.38 4.87
N THR A 73 6.87 -7.92 4.61
CA THR A 73 5.89 -8.64 3.77
C THR A 73 6.41 -8.84 2.34
N VAL A 74 6.95 -7.79 1.72
CA VAL A 74 7.50 -7.86 0.36
C VAL A 74 8.73 -8.75 0.29
N ALA A 75 9.66 -8.61 1.24
CA ALA A 75 10.83 -9.49 1.30
C ALA A 75 10.43 -10.95 1.47
N LEU A 76 9.46 -11.25 2.34
CA LEU A 76 8.97 -12.60 2.57
C LEU A 76 8.26 -13.16 1.33
N ALA A 77 7.43 -12.37 0.66
CA ALA A 77 6.75 -12.77 -0.56
C ALA A 77 7.75 -13.08 -1.68
N LEU A 78 8.75 -12.22 -1.89
CA LEU A 78 9.80 -12.45 -2.89
C LEU A 78 10.65 -13.67 -2.56
N GLU A 79 11.00 -13.89 -1.30
CA GLU A 79 11.78 -15.05 -0.83
C GLU A 79 11.02 -16.37 -1.02
N ARG A 80 9.71 -16.40 -0.74
CA ARG A 80 8.92 -17.65 -0.70
C ARG A 80 8.20 -17.97 -2.02
N LEU A 81 7.82 -16.96 -2.79
CA LEU A 81 7.08 -17.14 -4.04
C LEU A 81 7.97 -16.98 -5.27
N GLY A 82 9.00 -16.13 -5.19
CA GLY A 82 9.86 -15.75 -6.32
C GLY A 82 9.28 -14.56 -7.12
N GLU A 83 10.16 -13.74 -7.70
CA GLU A 83 9.78 -12.50 -8.38
C GLU A 83 8.97 -12.70 -9.67
N ASP A 84 9.08 -13.87 -10.29
CA ASP A 84 8.32 -14.31 -11.48
C ASP A 84 6.98 -14.97 -11.14
N PHE A 85 6.63 -15.08 -9.85
CA PHE A 85 5.36 -15.69 -9.45
C PHE A 85 4.17 -14.94 -10.07
N VAL A 86 3.23 -15.68 -10.65
CA VAL A 86 2.02 -15.16 -11.28
C VAL A 86 0.82 -15.83 -10.62
N PHE A 87 -0.12 -15.03 -10.11
CA PHE A 87 -1.41 -15.54 -9.71
C PHE A 87 -2.22 -15.90 -10.94
N ARG A 88 -2.90 -17.04 -10.91
CA ARG A 88 -3.78 -17.50 -11.97
C ARG A 88 -5.16 -17.69 -11.38
N THR A 89 -6.08 -16.79 -11.72
CA THR A 89 -7.46 -16.83 -11.21
C THR A 89 -8.31 -17.63 -12.19
N PRO A 90 -8.75 -18.85 -11.82
CA PRO A 90 -9.50 -19.71 -12.72
C PRO A 90 -11.01 -19.48 -12.59
N LEU A 91 -11.70 -19.71 -13.70
CA LEU A 91 -13.12 -19.96 -13.75
C LEU A 91 -13.32 -21.44 -14.06
N LEU A 92 -13.95 -22.17 -13.15
CA LEU A 92 -14.18 -23.60 -13.29
C LEU A 92 -15.65 -23.92 -13.55
N THR A 93 -15.92 -25.15 -13.97
CA THR A 93 -17.28 -25.70 -14.07
C THR A 93 -17.32 -27.19 -13.70
N ASP A 94 -18.44 -27.62 -13.11
CA ASP A 94 -18.85 -29.01 -12.94
C ASP A 94 -19.77 -29.49 -14.09
N GLY A 95 -20.19 -28.56 -14.95
CA GLY A 95 -21.24 -28.76 -15.95
C GLY A 95 -20.77 -29.36 -17.26
N LYS A 96 -21.72 -29.84 -18.06
CA LYS A 96 -21.48 -30.34 -19.42
C LYS A 96 -22.05 -29.36 -20.45
N ARG A 97 -21.39 -29.25 -21.60
CA ARG A 97 -21.85 -28.38 -22.68
C ARG A 97 -22.82 -29.14 -23.60
N GLU A 98 -23.97 -28.54 -23.83
CA GLU A 98 -25.02 -28.98 -24.76
C GLU A 98 -25.29 -27.84 -25.77
N GLY A 99 -24.62 -27.91 -26.93
CA GLY A 99 -24.65 -26.82 -27.92
C GLY A 99 -24.12 -25.50 -27.34
N ALA A 100 -24.94 -24.46 -27.31
CA ALA A 100 -24.59 -23.16 -26.72
C ALA A 100 -24.84 -23.08 -25.21
N THR A 101 -25.35 -24.14 -24.59
CA THR A 101 -25.74 -24.16 -23.17
C THR A 101 -24.71 -24.93 -22.34
N LEU A 102 -24.31 -24.35 -21.21
CA LEU A 102 -23.58 -25.05 -20.14
C LEU A 102 -24.59 -25.51 -19.09
N VAL A 103 -24.79 -26.83 -18.98
CA VAL A 103 -25.63 -27.46 -17.97
C VAL A 103 -24.79 -27.79 -16.74
N GLY A 104 -24.74 -26.84 -15.82
CA GLY A 104 -24.01 -26.90 -14.55
C GLY A 104 -23.61 -25.50 -14.09
N ASN A 105 -22.77 -25.44 -13.07
CA ASN A 105 -22.38 -24.22 -12.39
C ASN A 105 -21.07 -23.64 -12.94
N LEU A 106 -20.86 -22.35 -12.70
CA LEU A 106 -19.58 -21.68 -12.83
C LEU A 106 -19.00 -21.38 -11.45
N TYR A 107 -17.69 -21.55 -11.29
CA TYR A 107 -16.97 -21.30 -10.04
C TYR A 107 -15.85 -20.31 -10.30
N LEU A 108 -16.00 -19.06 -9.84
CA LEU A 108 -14.94 -18.06 -9.84
C LEU A 108 -14.13 -18.23 -8.56
N GLN A 109 -12.95 -18.84 -8.67
CA GLN A 109 -12.13 -19.18 -7.51
C GLN A 109 -11.12 -18.07 -7.20
N GLY A 110 -11.22 -17.53 -5.98
CA GLY A 110 -10.25 -16.61 -5.41
C GLY A 110 -8.97 -17.35 -5.01
N VAL A 111 -7.85 -16.92 -5.59
CA VAL A 111 -6.52 -17.53 -5.37
C VAL A 111 -5.55 -16.62 -4.60
N GLY A 112 -6.04 -15.50 -4.07
CA GLY A 112 -5.24 -14.48 -3.38
C GLY A 112 -4.62 -13.43 -4.29
N ASP A 113 -5.11 -13.27 -5.53
CA ASP A 113 -4.66 -12.22 -6.45
C ASP A 113 -5.21 -10.83 -6.06
N PRO A 114 -4.36 -9.90 -5.58
CA PRO A 114 -4.82 -8.55 -5.20
C PRO A 114 -5.04 -7.61 -6.39
N SER A 115 -4.67 -8.05 -7.60
CA SER A 115 -4.61 -7.23 -8.81
C SER A 115 -5.71 -7.53 -9.82
N LEU A 116 -6.73 -8.30 -9.42
CA LEU A 116 -7.86 -8.58 -10.29
C LEU A 116 -8.66 -7.28 -10.53
N THR A 117 -8.88 -6.99 -11.82
CA THR A 117 -9.59 -5.80 -12.27
C THR A 117 -10.86 -6.17 -13.02
N ARG A 118 -11.77 -5.20 -13.18
CA ARG A 118 -12.93 -5.36 -14.07
C ARG A 118 -12.55 -5.77 -15.48
N GLN A 119 -11.46 -5.20 -16.01
CA GLN A 119 -10.96 -5.54 -17.34
C GLN A 119 -10.56 -7.01 -17.45
N ARG A 120 -9.87 -7.56 -16.44
CA ARG A 120 -9.50 -8.99 -16.39
C ARG A 120 -10.72 -9.90 -16.22
N LEU A 121 -11.75 -9.46 -15.49
CA LEU A 121 -13.03 -10.18 -15.43
C LEU A 121 -13.77 -10.17 -16.77
N LEU A 122 -13.75 -9.05 -17.50
CA LEU A 122 -14.30 -8.97 -18.86
C LEU A 122 -13.56 -9.91 -19.82
N GLU A 123 -12.25 -10.02 -19.70
CA GLU A 123 -11.44 -10.97 -20.47
C GLU A 123 -11.79 -12.43 -20.15
N LEU A 124 -12.01 -12.78 -18.87
CA LEU A 124 -12.54 -14.08 -18.49
C LEU A 124 -13.91 -14.35 -19.15
N ALA A 125 -14.83 -13.37 -19.11
CA ALA A 125 -16.14 -13.51 -19.76
C ALA A 125 -16.01 -13.75 -21.27
N LYS A 126 -15.10 -13.03 -21.95
CA LYS A 126 -14.80 -13.24 -23.37
C LYS A 126 -14.27 -14.64 -23.67
N GLN A 127 -13.47 -15.24 -22.79
CA GLN A 127 -13.02 -16.63 -22.96
C GLN A 127 -14.16 -17.64 -22.86
N VAL A 128 -15.18 -17.37 -22.03
CA VAL A 128 -16.42 -18.19 -21.99
C VAL A 128 -17.20 -18.07 -23.29
N VAL A 129 -17.35 -16.85 -23.81
CA VAL A 129 -18.01 -16.60 -25.11
C VAL A 129 -17.25 -17.25 -26.26
N ALA A 130 -15.92 -17.21 -26.25
CA ALA A 130 -15.07 -17.84 -27.27
C ALA A 130 -15.22 -19.36 -27.32
N GLN A 131 -15.66 -19.98 -26.22
CA GLN A 131 -16.04 -21.39 -26.21
C GLN A 131 -17.42 -21.64 -26.80
N GLY A 132 -18.15 -20.62 -27.27
CA GLY A 132 -19.49 -20.72 -27.81
C GLY A 132 -20.56 -21.00 -26.75
N ILE A 133 -20.30 -20.64 -25.50
CA ILE A 133 -21.30 -20.69 -24.41
C ILE A 133 -22.09 -19.37 -24.44
N GLN A 134 -23.42 -19.48 -24.48
CA GLN A 134 -24.36 -18.35 -24.45
C GLN A 134 -25.32 -18.42 -23.26
N VAL A 135 -25.54 -19.61 -22.71
CA VAL A 135 -26.42 -19.82 -21.55
C VAL A 135 -25.72 -20.71 -20.52
N VAL A 136 -25.79 -20.35 -19.25
CA VAL A 136 -25.38 -21.18 -18.11
C VAL A 136 -26.62 -21.47 -17.28
N LYS A 137 -27.01 -22.75 -17.18
CA LYS A 137 -28.21 -23.16 -16.43
C LYS A 137 -28.03 -23.10 -14.91
N GLY A 138 -26.82 -23.38 -14.43
CA GLY A 138 -26.52 -23.40 -13.00
C GLY A 138 -26.13 -22.04 -12.43
N ASP A 139 -25.66 -22.08 -11.20
CA ASP A 139 -25.25 -20.90 -10.44
C ASP A 139 -23.90 -20.34 -10.90
N LEU A 140 -23.67 -19.05 -10.60
CA LEU A 140 -22.33 -18.51 -10.43
C LEU A 140 -21.96 -18.59 -8.96
N VAL A 141 -20.90 -19.33 -8.65
CA VAL A 141 -20.36 -19.51 -7.31
C VAL A 141 -19.06 -18.74 -7.19
N VAL A 142 -18.94 -17.87 -6.20
CA VAL A 142 -17.65 -17.23 -5.86
C VAL A 142 -17.04 -17.99 -4.70
N ASP A 143 -15.86 -18.58 -4.94
CA ASP A 143 -15.13 -19.36 -3.95
C ASP A 143 -14.01 -18.54 -3.35
N VAL A 144 -14.08 -18.31 -2.04
CA VAL A 144 -13.08 -17.56 -1.26
C VAL A 144 -12.40 -18.42 -0.20
N SER A 145 -12.57 -19.74 -0.27
CA SER A 145 -12.14 -20.69 0.76
C SER A 145 -10.63 -20.82 0.90
N ALA A 146 -9.85 -20.32 -0.06
CA ALA A 146 -8.39 -20.33 0.00
C ALA A 146 -7.84 -19.51 1.19
N PHE A 147 -8.57 -18.49 1.65
CA PHE A 147 -8.21 -17.70 2.83
C PHE A 147 -9.15 -18.03 4.01
N ALA A 148 -8.64 -17.92 5.23
CA ALA A 148 -9.48 -17.99 6.43
C ALA A 148 -10.44 -16.79 6.50
N ASP A 149 -11.60 -16.95 7.16
CA ASP A 149 -12.58 -15.87 7.36
C ASP A 149 -12.10 -14.88 8.44
N ASN A 150 -11.10 -14.07 8.09
CA ASN A 150 -10.59 -12.96 8.89
C ASN A 150 -10.47 -11.69 8.05
N ARG A 151 -11.64 -11.11 7.75
CA ARG A 151 -11.84 -10.05 6.74
C ARG A 151 -11.09 -8.75 7.03
N TRP A 152 -10.75 -8.46 8.28
CA TRP A 152 -10.00 -7.26 8.65
C TRP A 152 -8.74 -7.60 9.45
N GLY A 153 -7.75 -6.71 9.39
CA GLY A 153 -6.51 -6.88 10.16
C GLY A 153 -6.74 -6.70 11.67
N VAL A 154 -5.98 -7.47 12.45
CA VAL A 154 -6.05 -7.42 13.91
C VAL A 154 -5.60 -6.04 14.42
N GLY A 155 -6.46 -5.37 15.20
CA GLY A 155 -6.15 -4.05 15.77
C GLY A 155 -6.28 -2.89 14.77
N TRP A 156 -6.91 -3.12 13.61
CA TRP A 156 -7.37 -2.01 12.77
C TRP A 156 -8.45 -1.22 13.49
N ALA A 157 -8.36 0.11 13.45
CA ALA A 157 -9.36 0.96 14.07
C ALA A 157 -10.66 0.88 13.27
N TRP A 158 -11.79 0.79 13.97
CA TRP A 158 -13.10 0.59 13.38
C TRP A 158 -13.52 1.74 12.44
N ASP A 159 -13.10 2.96 12.76
CA ASP A 159 -13.30 4.18 11.97
C ASP A 159 -12.44 4.23 10.69
N TYR A 160 -11.51 3.29 10.50
CA TYR A 160 -10.77 3.16 9.25
C TYR A 160 -11.54 2.35 8.20
N LEU A 161 -12.46 1.48 8.64
CA LEU A 161 -13.02 0.41 7.81
C LEU A 161 -13.92 0.91 6.67
N ALA A 162 -14.38 2.16 6.71
CA ALA A 162 -15.11 2.80 5.62
C ALA A 162 -14.21 3.23 4.44
N TYR A 163 -12.89 3.34 4.66
CA TYR A 163 -11.96 3.89 3.71
C TYR A 163 -11.21 2.82 2.91
N GLY A 164 -10.84 3.15 1.68
CA GLY A 164 -10.21 2.22 0.73
C GLY A 164 -8.80 1.76 1.13
N TYR A 165 -8.23 2.27 2.23
CA TYR A 165 -6.98 1.76 2.81
C TYR A 165 -7.20 0.67 3.88
N ALA A 166 -8.43 0.43 4.31
CA ALA A 166 -8.79 -0.65 5.23
C ALA A 166 -9.96 -1.52 4.69
N PRO A 167 -9.92 -1.96 3.42
CA PRO A 167 -10.99 -2.79 2.87
C PRO A 167 -10.98 -4.20 3.46
N GLU A 168 -12.07 -4.95 3.27
CA GLU A 168 -12.10 -6.38 3.55
C GLU A 168 -11.01 -7.13 2.74
N VAL A 169 -10.40 -8.13 3.37
CA VAL A 169 -9.38 -9.01 2.80
C VAL A 169 -9.97 -10.39 2.61
N TRP A 170 -10.11 -10.79 1.36
CA TRP A 170 -10.60 -12.11 0.94
C TRP A 170 -9.62 -12.74 -0.03
N ALA A 171 -9.78 -14.03 -0.33
CA ALA A 171 -9.02 -14.70 -1.39
C ALA A 171 -9.34 -14.15 -2.79
N ILE A 172 -10.37 -13.32 -2.92
CA ILE A 172 -10.71 -12.60 -4.15
C ILE A 172 -10.81 -11.10 -3.85
N ALA A 173 -10.34 -10.28 -4.78
CA ALA A 173 -10.49 -8.84 -4.73
C ALA A 173 -10.93 -8.32 -6.10
N LEU A 174 -11.50 -7.12 -6.15
CA LEU A 174 -11.79 -6.45 -7.41
C LEU A 174 -11.50 -4.96 -7.30
N ASP A 175 -10.63 -4.46 -8.17
CA ASP A 175 -10.22 -3.04 -8.22
C ASP A 175 -9.80 -2.51 -6.84
N ARG A 176 -9.08 -3.36 -6.10
CA ARG A 176 -8.59 -3.12 -4.74
C ARG A 176 -9.69 -2.95 -3.68
N ASN A 177 -10.86 -3.52 -3.91
CA ASN A 177 -12.00 -3.51 -3.00
C ASN A 177 -12.41 -2.09 -2.58
N ALA A 178 -12.30 -1.13 -3.50
CA ALA A 178 -12.65 0.25 -3.21
C ALA A 178 -13.23 0.97 -4.42
N ILE A 179 -14.13 1.91 -4.13
CA ILE A 179 -14.79 2.80 -5.09
C ILE A 179 -14.33 4.22 -4.78
N THR A 180 -14.05 5.01 -5.81
CA THR A 180 -13.78 6.44 -5.63
C THR A 180 -15.10 7.19 -5.61
N VAL A 181 -15.35 7.93 -4.52
CA VAL A 181 -16.43 8.90 -4.39
C VAL A 181 -15.85 10.26 -4.71
N GLN A 182 -16.39 10.92 -5.72
CA GLN A 182 -16.02 12.29 -6.06
C GLN A 182 -17.17 13.24 -5.70
N VAL A 183 -16.86 14.30 -4.97
CA VAL A 183 -17.80 15.35 -4.55
C VAL A 183 -17.42 16.63 -5.26
N ALA A 184 -18.35 17.25 -5.98
CA ALA A 184 -18.16 18.51 -6.69
C ALA A 184 -19.29 19.50 -6.33
N PRO A 185 -19.02 20.82 -6.33
CA PRO A 185 -20.09 21.79 -6.12
C PRO A 185 -21.12 21.73 -7.25
N ALA A 186 -22.36 22.07 -6.92
CA ALA A 186 -23.38 22.38 -7.90
C ALA A 186 -23.18 23.79 -8.48
N ASN A 187 -24.03 24.18 -9.44
CA ASN A 187 -23.93 25.49 -10.10
C ASN A 187 -24.62 26.63 -9.33
N LEU A 188 -25.34 26.31 -8.25
CA LEU A 188 -26.16 27.28 -7.51
C LEU A 188 -25.89 27.18 -6.00
N ASP A 189 -25.87 28.33 -5.34
CA ASP A 189 -25.82 28.42 -3.88
C ASP A 189 -27.03 27.73 -3.23
N GLY A 190 -26.78 26.96 -2.17
CA GLY A 190 -27.79 26.17 -1.46
C GLY A 190 -28.16 24.83 -2.12
N ALA A 191 -27.72 24.57 -3.36
CA ALA A 191 -28.04 23.30 -4.04
C ALA A 191 -27.19 22.12 -3.51
N PRO A 192 -27.72 20.89 -3.47
CA PRO A 192 -26.95 19.71 -3.09
C PRO A 192 -25.72 19.51 -3.98
N ALA A 193 -24.59 19.15 -3.39
CA ALA A 193 -23.36 18.85 -4.13
C ALA A 193 -23.58 17.68 -5.11
N LYS A 194 -22.83 17.64 -6.21
CA LYS A 194 -22.84 16.52 -7.14
C LYS A 194 -21.90 15.42 -6.63
N VAL A 195 -22.43 14.22 -6.44
CA VAL A 195 -21.65 13.04 -6.03
C VAL A 195 -21.60 12.03 -7.17
N THR A 196 -20.41 11.56 -7.53
CA THR A 196 -20.20 10.54 -8.56
C THR A 196 -19.37 9.38 -8.01
N LEU A 197 -19.71 8.16 -8.43
CA LEU A 197 -18.98 6.94 -8.10
C LEU A 197 -18.15 6.47 -9.28
N THR A 198 -16.87 6.18 -9.03
CA THR A 198 -15.95 5.64 -10.03
C THR A 198 -15.32 4.33 -9.54
N PRO A 199 -15.51 3.22 -10.28
CA PRO A 199 -16.38 3.09 -11.44
C PRO A 199 -17.87 3.21 -11.06
N PRO A 200 -18.76 3.53 -12.04
CA PRO A 200 -20.19 3.59 -11.80
C PRO A 200 -20.71 2.25 -11.28
N THR A 201 -21.52 2.29 -10.22
CA THR A 201 -22.07 1.09 -9.61
C THR A 201 -23.25 1.41 -8.71
N ASP A 202 -24.23 0.50 -8.70
CA ASP A 202 -25.35 0.51 -7.76
C ASP A 202 -25.02 -0.32 -6.50
N TRP A 203 -23.76 -0.71 -6.32
CA TRP A 203 -23.34 -1.46 -5.15
C TRP A 203 -23.44 -0.62 -3.87
N LEU A 204 -23.13 0.68 -3.97
CA LEU A 204 -23.25 1.61 -2.85
C LEU A 204 -24.44 2.54 -3.08
N THR A 205 -25.19 2.79 -2.01
CA THR A 205 -26.26 3.79 -1.97
C THR A 205 -25.69 5.07 -1.37
N ILE A 206 -25.99 6.23 -1.97
CA ILE A 206 -25.48 7.53 -1.50
C ILE A 206 -26.61 8.30 -0.82
N ASP A 207 -26.44 8.60 0.47
CA ASP A 207 -27.24 9.57 1.21
C ASP A 207 -26.50 10.90 1.23
N ASN A 208 -26.77 11.74 0.22
CA ASN A 208 -26.09 13.00 0.01
C ASN A 208 -26.82 14.17 0.66
N ARG A 209 -26.21 14.72 1.71
CA ARG A 209 -26.66 15.91 2.45
C ARG A 209 -25.63 17.04 2.40
N ILE A 210 -24.68 16.99 1.45
CA ILE A 210 -23.69 18.05 1.27
C ILE A 210 -24.35 19.21 0.52
N GLN A 211 -24.18 20.43 1.04
CA GLN A 211 -24.69 21.65 0.41
C GLN A 211 -23.57 22.42 -0.28
N THR A 212 -23.86 22.91 -1.48
CA THR A 212 -23.00 23.87 -2.17
C THR A 212 -23.24 25.26 -1.60
N VAL A 213 -22.20 25.98 -1.22
CA VAL A 213 -22.34 27.30 -0.59
C VAL A 213 -21.41 28.35 -1.22
N ALA A 214 -21.89 29.59 -1.36
CA ALA A 214 -21.12 30.69 -1.93
C ALA A 214 -20.14 31.36 -0.94
N THR A 215 -20.40 31.24 0.36
CA THR A 215 -19.82 32.10 1.40
C THR A 215 -18.65 31.48 2.18
N VAL A 216 -18.30 30.22 1.91
CA VAL A 216 -17.15 29.56 2.55
C VAL A 216 -16.01 29.41 1.55
N ASN A 217 -14.78 29.52 2.04
CA ASN A 217 -13.59 29.45 1.19
C ASN A 217 -13.02 28.03 1.07
N GLU A 218 -13.38 27.13 1.99
CA GLU A 218 -12.85 25.77 2.06
C GLU A 218 -13.98 24.75 2.23
N ALA A 219 -13.83 23.59 1.61
CA ALA A 219 -14.77 22.49 1.77
C ALA A 219 -14.67 21.92 3.20
N ASP A 220 -15.83 21.64 3.78
CA ASP A 220 -15.96 21.05 5.11
C ASP A 220 -17.14 20.09 5.07
N TRP A 221 -16.85 18.88 4.59
CA TRP A 221 -17.82 17.80 4.53
C TRP A 221 -17.22 16.52 5.12
N SER A 222 -18.10 15.65 5.55
CA SER A 222 -17.79 14.43 6.28
C SER A 222 -18.49 13.24 5.65
N LEU A 223 -17.94 12.07 5.95
CA LEU A 223 -18.35 10.79 5.41
C LEU A 223 -18.48 9.78 6.54
N TRP A 224 -19.58 9.03 6.53
CA TRP A 224 -19.81 7.93 7.45
C TRP A 224 -20.39 6.70 6.76
N ARG A 225 -19.95 5.52 7.17
CA ARG A 225 -20.53 4.22 6.81
C ARG A 225 -20.05 3.16 7.79
N GLU A 226 -20.97 2.37 8.32
CA GLU A 226 -20.57 1.15 9.05
C GLU A 226 -19.97 0.13 8.08
N ALA A 227 -18.96 -0.63 8.52
CA ALA A 227 -18.14 -1.43 7.62
C ALA A 227 -18.94 -2.41 6.72
N TRP A 228 -20.06 -2.94 7.23
CA TRP A 228 -20.96 -3.89 6.55
C TRP A 228 -22.09 -3.23 5.75
N GLU A 229 -22.37 -1.94 5.95
CA GLU A 229 -23.48 -1.24 5.31
C GLU A 229 -23.14 -0.82 3.89
N ARG A 230 -24.15 -0.78 3.01
CA ARG A 230 -24.01 -0.30 1.62
C ARG A 230 -24.34 1.19 1.47
N THR A 231 -24.93 1.82 2.48
CA THR A 231 -25.29 3.24 2.45
C THR A 231 -24.12 4.09 2.94
N LEU A 232 -23.70 5.06 2.12
CA LEU A 232 -22.69 6.05 2.46
C LEU A 232 -23.38 7.37 2.79
N HIS A 233 -23.20 7.84 4.02
CA HIS A 233 -23.76 9.10 4.49
C HIS A 233 -22.74 10.21 4.30
N LEU A 234 -23.15 11.26 3.58
CA LEU A 234 -22.31 12.41 3.25
C LEU A 234 -23.02 13.68 3.74
N TRP A 235 -22.34 14.54 4.50
CA TRP A 235 -22.94 15.79 4.98
C TRP A 235 -21.90 16.90 5.12
N GLY A 236 -22.35 18.15 5.17
CA GLY A 236 -21.49 19.33 5.30
C GLY A 236 -21.61 20.26 4.10
N ARG A 237 -20.53 20.96 3.77
CA ARG A 237 -20.54 22.07 2.80
C ARG A 237 -19.37 22.00 1.84
N ILE A 238 -19.60 22.43 0.59
CA ILE A 238 -18.56 22.61 -0.42
C ILE A 238 -18.70 24.00 -1.10
N PRO A 239 -17.63 24.80 -1.21
CA PRO A 239 -17.65 26.09 -1.90
C PRO A 239 -18.06 25.96 -3.38
N LEU A 240 -18.80 26.95 -3.91
CA LEU A 240 -19.07 27.06 -5.36
C LEU A 240 -17.80 27.03 -6.23
N THR A 241 -16.70 27.56 -5.70
CA THR A 241 -15.41 27.67 -6.39
C THR A 241 -14.50 26.46 -6.17
N ALA A 242 -14.93 25.47 -5.37
CA ALA A 242 -14.10 24.32 -5.05
C ALA A 242 -13.89 23.43 -6.27
N ASN A 243 -12.66 22.93 -6.41
CA ASN A 243 -12.41 21.81 -7.31
C ASN A 243 -13.07 20.54 -6.75
N PRO A 244 -13.41 19.56 -7.60
CA PRO A 244 -13.91 18.28 -7.13
C PRO A 244 -12.94 17.60 -6.17
N GLU A 245 -13.43 17.13 -5.03
CA GLU A 245 -12.68 16.35 -4.06
C GLU A 245 -12.95 14.87 -4.26
N SER A 246 -12.00 14.01 -3.88
CA SER A 246 -12.13 12.57 -4.07
C SER A 246 -11.65 11.78 -2.86
N VAL A 247 -12.44 10.79 -2.47
CA VAL A 247 -12.10 9.84 -1.41
C VAL A 247 -12.34 8.43 -1.91
N ARG A 248 -11.44 7.51 -1.59
CA ARG A 248 -11.67 6.08 -1.86
C ARG A 248 -12.35 5.47 -0.65
N VAL A 249 -13.52 4.87 -0.86
CA VAL A 249 -14.25 4.13 0.16
C VAL A 249 -14.10 2.64 -0.09
N SER A 250 -14.01 1.85 0.97
CA SER A 250 -13.99 0.40 0.88
C SER A 250 -15.34 -0.14 0.40
N VAL A 251 -15.32 -1.30 -0.26
CA VAL A 251 -16.50 -2.04 -0.68
C VAL A 251 -16.87 -3.07 0.40
N PRO A 252 -18.11 -3.05 0.93
CA PRO A 252 -18.60 -4.11 1.82
C PRO A 252 -18.98 -5.37 1.04
N ASN A 253 -18.92 -6.53 1.70
CA ASN A 253 -19.37 -7.81 1.15
C ASN A 253 -18.67 -8.14 -0.19
N VAL A 254 -17.33 -8.04 -0.21
CA VAL A 254 -16.51 -8.12 -1.42
C VAL A 254 -16.84 -9.35 -2.30
N PRO A 255 -17.00 -10.58 -1.77
CA PRO A 255 -17.27 -11.74 -2.63
C PRO A 255 -18.56 -11.60 -3.45
N HIS A 256 -19.60 -11.00 -2.85
CA HIS A 256 -20.85 -10.73 -3.55
C HIS A 256 -20.69 -9.63 -4.60
N TYR A 257 -19.95 -8.56 -4.27
CA TYR A 257 -19.66 -7.49 -5.22
C TYR A 257 -18.92 -8.00 -6.46
N VAL A 258 -17.90 -8.86 -6.26
CA VAL A 258 -17.15 -9.48 -7.38
C VAL A 258 -18.09 -10.36 -8.21
N GLY A 259 -18.89 -11.20 -7.56
CA GLY A 259 -19.84 -12.08 -8.25
C GLY A 259 -20.91 -11.33 -9.04
N THR A 260 -21.48 -10.25 -8.46
CA THR A 260 -22.46 -9.40 -9.15
C THR A 260 -21.82 -8.70 -10.35
N THR A 261 -20.63 -8.15 -10.18
CA THR A 261 -19.90 -7.51 -11.28
C THR A 261 -19.58 -8.52 -12.38
N PHE A 262 -19.13 -9.72 -12.03
CA PHE A 262 -18.79 -10.73 -13.04
C PHE A 262 -20.03 -11.25 -13.78
N ARG A 263 -21.15 -11.44 -13.08
CA ARG A 263 -22.45 -11.76 -13.71
C ARG A 263 -22.87 -10.68 -14.71
N GLN A 264 -22.69 -9.39 -14.37
CA GLN A 264 -22.99 -8.29 -15.29
C GLN A 264 -22.12 -8.37 -16.53
N LEU A 265 -20.80 -8.55 -16.37
CA LEU A 265 -19.85 -8.66 -17.48
C LEU A 265 -20.11 -9.88 -18.38
N LEU A 266 -20.52 -11.02 -17.80
CA LEU A 266 -20.95 -12.19 -18.58
C LEU A 266 -22.19 -11.86 -19.42
N ASN A 267 -23.19 -11.20 -18.84
CA ASN A 267 -24.42 -10.83 -19.53
C ASN A 267 -24.15 -9.81 -20.65
N GLU A 268 -23.32 -8.79 -20.40
CA GLU A 268 -22.85 -7.82 -21.40
C GLU A 268 -22.08 -8.50 -22.54
N GLY A 269 -21.34 -9.57 -22.23
CA GLY A 269 -20.66 -10.41 -23.21
C GLY A 269 -21.57 -11.38 -23.97
N GLY A 270 -22.87 -11.42 -23.68
CA GLY A 270 -23.84 -12.32 -24.33
C GLY A 270 -23.98 -13.70 -23.68
N VAL A 271 -23.47 -13.89 -22.45
CA VAL A 271 -23.65 -15.11 -21.65
C VAL A 271 -24.73 -14.88 -20.59
N ARG A 272 -25.91 -15.46 -20.80
CA ARG A 272 -27.02 -15.38 -19.85
C ARG A 272 -26.88 -16.46 -18.77
N LEU A 273 -26.86 -16.05 -17.51
CA LEU A 273 -26.95 -16.96 -16.37
C LEU A 273 -28.40 -17.11 -15.92
N GLU A 274 -28.90 -18.34 -15.84
CA GLU A 274 -30.24 -18.68 -15.36
C GLU A 274 -30.27 -18.95 -13.85
N GLY A 275 -29.17 -19.49 -13.30
CA GLY A 275 -29.04 -19.75 -11.88
C GLY A 275 -28.76 -18.51 -11.05
N SER A 276 -28.56 -18.74 -9.75
CA SER A 276 -28.32 -17.71 -8.75
C SER A 276 -26.84 -17.34 -8.62
N LEU A 277 -26.56 -16.20 -7.99
CA LEU A 277 -25.22 -15.90 -7.48
C LEU A 277 -25.15 -16.39 -6.03
N ARG A 278 -24.12 -17.15 -5.68
CA ARG A 278 -23.87 -17.55 -4.29
C ARG A 278 -22.39 -17.59 -3.95
N ILE A 279 -22.08 -17.53 -2.66
CA ILE A 279 -20.73 -17.76 -2.13
C ILE A 279 -20.66 -19.22 -1.70
N GLY A 280 -19.59 -19.92 -2.05
CA GLY A 280 -19.42 -21.32 -1.71
C GLY A 280 -18.16 -21.93 -2.29
N ASN A 281 -17.88 -23.18 -1.92
CA ASN A 281 -16.64 -23.83 -2.30
C ASN A 281 -16.75 -24.48 -3.68
N THR A 282 -15.63 -24.47 -4.41
CA THR A 282 -15.47 -25.23 -5.66
C THR A 282 -15.38 -26.73 -5.32
N PRO A 283 -16.22 -27.60 -5.90
CA PRO A 283 -16.11 -29.05 -5.72
C PRO A 283 -14.84 -29.63 -6.36
N ASP A 284 -14.38 -30.77 -5.85
CA ASP A 284 -13.19 -31.47 -6.36
C ASP A 284 -13.31 -31.85 -7.85
N LYS A 285 -14.51 -32.21 -8.31
CA LYS A 285 -14.78 -32.64 -9.68
C LYS A 285 -15.19 -31.47 -10.56
N THR A 286 -14.25 -30.58 -10.85
CA THR A 286 -14.44 -29.44 -11.76
C THR A 286 -13.34 -29.40 -12.82
N ARG A 287 -13.55 -28.63 -13.89
CA ARG A 287 -12.52 -28.32 -14.89
C ARG A 287 -12.43 -26.82 -15.12
N VAL A 288 -11.24 -26.32 -15.41
CA VAL A 288 -11.02 -24.93 -15.82
C VAL A 288 -11.64 -24.71 -17.20
N ILE A 289 -12.44 -23.65 -17.33
CA ILE A 289 -12.98 -23.19 -18.61
C ILE A 289 -12.35 -21.87 -19.05
N ALA A 290 -11.92 -21.03 -18.12
CA ALA A 290 -11.22 -19.79 -18.44
C ALA A 290 -10.24 -19.46 -17.32
N GLU A 291 -9.19 -18.70 -17.62
CA GLU A 291 -8.19 -18.29 -16.63
C GLU A 291 -7.65 -16.90 -16.98
N THR A 292 -7.36 -16.09 -15.96
CA THR A 292 -6.67 -14.80 -16.14
C THR A 292 -5.42 -14.73 -15.26
N PRO A 293 -4.22 -14.59 -15.85
CA PRO A 293 -2.99 -14.40 -15.09
C PRO A 293 -2.87 -12.96 -14.57
N SER A 294 -2.24 -12.78 -13.41
CA SER A 294 -1.78 -11.47 -12.93
C SER A 294 -0.50 -11.04 -13.65
N ALA A 295 -0.08 -9.80 -13.39
CA ALA A 295 1.32 -9.42 -13.58
C ALA A 295 2.25 -10.26 -12.68
N PRO A 296 3.54 -10.42 -13.01
CA PRO A 296 4.49 -11.11 -12.15
C PRO A 296 4.69 -10.36 -10.83
N LEU A 297 5.09 -11.09 -9.78
CA LEU A 297 5.19 -10.56 -8.41
C LEU A 297 6.05 -9.29 -8.31
N ARG A 298 7.12 -9.16 -9.11
CA ARG A 298 7.92 -7.91 -9.19
C ARG A 298 7.09 -6.66 -9.49
N GLU A 299 6.08 -6.76 -10.34
CA GLU A 299 5.20 -5.64 -10.67
C GLU A 299 4.16 -5.39 -9.57
N LEU A 300 3.66 -6.47 -8.95
CA LEU A 300 2.72 -6.37 -7.83
C LEU A 300 3.36 -5.72 -6.60
N VAL A 301 4.59 -6.10 -6.25
CA VAL A 301 5.32 -5.47 -5.14
C VAL A 301 5.71 -4.04 -5.48
N ARG A 302 5.99 -3.72 -6.75
CA ARG A 302 6.20 -2.34 -7.21
C ARG A 302 4.95 -1.50 -6.97
N TRP A 303 3.78 -1.95 -7.39
CA TRP A 303 2.53 -1.26 -7.05
C TRP A 303 2.36 -1.09 -5.54
N LEU A 304 2.47 -2.20 -4.79
CA LEU A 304 2.31 -2.23 -3.34
C LEU A 304 3.19 -1.17 -2.66
N ASN A 305 4.48 -1.10 -2.98
CA ASN A 305 5.39 -0.19 -2.29
C ASN A 305 5.30 1.25 -2.79
N LYS A 306 5.13 1.47 -4.11
CA LYS A 306 4.99 2.81 -4.69
C LYS A 306 3.74 3.54 -4.19
N VAL A 307 2.61 2.83 -4.18
CA VAL A 307 1.30 3.40 -3.78
C VAL A 307 0.99 3.11 -2.30
N SER A 308 1.80 2.29 -1.64
CA SER A 308 1.62 1.88 -0.24
C SER A 308 0.32 1.12 0.02
N ASP A 309 -0.05 0.21 -0.88
CA ASP A 309 -1.35 -0.45 -0.91
C ASP A 309 -1.49 -1.51 0.20
N ASN A 310 -2.41 -1.28 1.14
CA ASN A 310 -2.61 -2.16 2.30
C ASN A 310 -3.20 -3.50 1.89
N LEU A 311 -4.17 -3.52 0.98
CA LEU A 311 -4.82 -4.76 0.55
C LEU A 311 -3.81 -5.70 -0.12
N TYR A 312 -2.95 -5.16 -0.97
CA TYR A 312 -1.87 -5.94 -1.58
C TYR A 312 -0.97 -6.58 -0.51
N ALA A 313 -0.56 -5.83 0.50
CA ALA A 313 0.29 -6.36 1.57
C ALA A 313 -0.41 -7.48 2.34
N GLU A 314 -1.69 -7.29 2.70
CA GLU A 314 -2.47 -8.30 3.42
C GLU A 314 -2.72 -9.58 2.61
N MET A 315 -2.99 -9.44 1.30
CA MET A 315 -3.24 -10.58 0.43
C MET A 315 -1.95 -11.32 0.06
N LEU A 316 -0.84 -10.61 -0.22
CA LEU A 316 0.45 -11.26 -0.48
C LEU A 316 0.96 -12.00 0.76
N LEU A 317 0.78 -11.45 1.95
CA LEU A 317 1.11 -12.13 3.21
C LEU A 317 0.34 -13.46 3.34
N ARG A 318 -0.98 -13.44 3.10
CA ARG A 318 -1.81 -14.66 3.13
C ARG A 318 -1.49 -15.61 1.97
N ALA A 319 -1.08 -15.11 0.81
CA ALA A 319 -0.64 -15.93 -0.32
C ALA A 319 0.64 -16.73 0.00
N VAL A 320 1.57 -16.15 0.78
CA VAL A 320 2.74 -16.88 1.30
C VAL A 320 2.29 -18.04 2.19
N ALA A 321 1.36 -17.81 3.13
CA ALA A 321 0.82 -18.87 3.97
C ALA A 321 0.06 -19.93 3.15
N LEU A 322 -0.74 -19.52 2.18
CA LEU A 322 -1.45 -20.44 1.28
C LEU A 322 -0.46 -21.35 0.54
N LYS A 323 0.63 -20.80 0.01
CA LYS A 323 1.66 -21.58 -0.70
C LYS A 323 2.44 -22.52 0.22
N GLY A 324 2.76 -22.06 1.44
CA GLY A 324 3.59 -22.83 2.38
C GLY A 324 2.84 -23.83 3.25
N LEU A 325 1.57 -23.56 3.57
CA LEU A 325 0.77 -24.26 4.58
C LEU A 325 -0.57 -24.79 4.04
N GLY A 326 -0.92 -24.50 2.78
CA GLY A 326 -2.17 -24.92 2.16
C GLY A 326 -3.40 -24.10 2.57
N ARG A 327 -3.24 -23.08 3.41
CA ARG A 327 -4.30 -22.15 3.82
C ARG A 327 -3.75 -20.74 3.99
N GLY A 328 -4.46 -19.76 3.44
CA GLY A 328 -4.08 -18.35 3.55
C GLY A 328 -4.64 -17.72 4.82
N ASP A 329 -3.85 -17.70 5.88
CA ASP A 329 -4.19 -17.00 7.12
C ASP A 329 -2.99 -16.22 7.68
N VAL A 330 -3.31 -15.23 8.52
CA VAL A 330 -2.31 -14.28 9.05
C VAL A 330 -1.42 -14.95 10.09
N GLU A 331 -1.96 -15.86 10.90
CA GLU A 331 -1.20 -16.52 11.95
C GLU A 331 -0.10 -17.42 11.37
N GLY A 332 -0.45 -18.25 10.38
CA GLY A 332 0.48 -19.06 9.62
C GLY A 332 1.52 -18.21 8.88
N ALA A 333 1.10 -17.11 8.27
CA ALA A 333 2.04 -16.19 7.61
C ALA A 333 3.03 -15.56 8.60
N MET A 334 2.56 -15.16 9.79
CA MET A 334 3.43 -14.62 10.85
C MET A 334 4.35 -15.69 11.44
N SER A 335 3.94 -16.95 11.48
CA SER A 335 4.83 -18.07 11.83
C SER A 335 5.98 -18.19 10.83
N LEU A 336 5.66 -18.24 9.53
CA LEU A 336 6.64 -18.28 8.45
C LEU A 336 7.57 -17.06 8.46
N LEU A 337 7.05 -15.87 8.78
CA LEU A 337 7.87 -14.67 8.94
C LEU A 337 8.86 -14.82 10.11
N ARG A 338 8.42 -15.27 11.29
CA ARG A 338 9.32 -15.43 12.45
C ARG A 338 10.45 -16.42 12.18
N GLU A 339 10.17 -17.50 11.46
CA GLU A 339 11.21 -18.43 11.01
C GLU A 339 12.18 -17.75 10.04
N GLN A 340 11.64 -16.99 9.08
CA GLN A 340 12.44 -16.27 8.09
C GLN A 340 13.32 -15.17 8.71
N LEU A 341 12.84 -14.47 9.74
CA LEU A 341 13.62 -13.46 10.47
C LEU A 341 14.91 -14.06 11.04
N LYS A 342 14.86 -15.27 11.61
CA LYS A 342 16.05 -15.97 12.12
C LYS A 342 17.06 -16.24 11.00
N VAL A 343 16.59 -16.66 9.82
CA VAL A 343 17.44 -16.87 8.63
C VAL A 343 18.07 -15.57 8.14
N TRP A 344 17.37 -14.45 8.29
CA TRP A 344 17.89 -13.12 7.97
C TRP A 344 18.79 -12.54 9.08
N GLY A 345 18.96 -13.26 10.20
CA GLY A 345 19.71 -12.80 11.36
C GLY A 345 19.07 -11.56 12.00
N ILE A 346 17.74 -11.52 12.04
CA ILE A 346 16.95 -10.54 12.77
C ILE A 346 16.34 -11.26 13.97
N GLU A 347 16.57 -10.75 15.17
CA GLU A 347 16.06 -11.39 16.37
C GLU A 347 14.53 -11.26 16.41
N PRO A 348 13.76 -12.35 16.61
CA PRO A 348 12.30 -12.28 16.61
C PRO A 348 11.71 -11.31 17.64
N THR A 349 12.45 -10.99 18.71
CA THR A 349 12.04 -10.01 19.73
C THR A 349 12.07 -8.56 19.23
N GLU A 350 12.77 -8.30 18.14
CA GLU A 350 12.85 -6.99 17.49
C GLU A 350 11.64 -6.70 16.59
N VAL A 351 10.91 -7.73 16.17
CA VAL A 351 9.81 -7.61 15.20
C VAL A 351 8.57 -8.34 15.72
N ARG A 352 7.54 -7.56 16.06
CA ARG A 352 6.19 -8.05 16.30
C ARG A 352 5.27 -7.45 15.25
N LEU A 353 4.88 -8.25 14.27
CA LEU A 353 3.84 -7.89 13.32
C LEU A 353 2.58 -8.71 13.58
N VAL A 354 1.42 -8.07 13.43
CA VAL A 354 0.09 -8.71 13.51
C VAL A 354 -0.70 -8.56 12.20
N ASP A 355 -0.18 -7.77 11.26
CA ASP A 355 -0.70 -7.62 9.90
C ASP A 355 0.45 -7.43 8.90
N GLY A 356 0.15 -7.50 7.61
CA GLY A 356 1.17 -7.35 6.54
C GLY A 356 1.38 -5.90 6.11
N SER A 357 0.39 -5.04 6.34
CA SER A 357 0.33 -3.67 5.87
C SER A 357 0.98 -2.66 6.81
N GLY A 358 1.04 -2.96 8.12
CA GLY A 358 1.48 -2.00 9.12
C GLY A 358 0.38 -1.03 9.58
N LEU A 359 -0.89 -1.24 9.21
CA LEU A 359 -1.98 -0.38 9.61
C LEU A 359 -2.33 -0.57 11.10
N SER A 360 -2.16 -1.78 11.63
CA SER A 360 -2.35 -2.07 13.04
C SER A 360 -1.35 -1.33 13.92
N ARG A 361 -1.87 -0.72 14.99
CA ARG A 361 -1.06 -0.09 16.05
C ARG A 361 -0.37 -1.09 16.97
N LEU A 362 -0.70 -2.39 16.86
CA LEU A 362 -0.05 -3.46 17.61
C LEU A 362 1.28 -3.91 17.00
N ASN A 363 1.58 -3.45 15.78
CA ASN A 363 2.86 -3.69 15.13
C ASN A 363 3.98 -2.92 15.84
N MET A 364 5.10 -3.59 16.07
CA MET A 364 6.29 -3.02 16.69
C MET A 364 7.54 -3.55 16.00
N VAL A 365 8.44 -2.67 15.57
CA VAL A 365 9.75 -3.04 15.01
C VAL A 365 10.84 -2.10 15.52
N THR A 366 12.09 -2.56 15.53
CA THR A 366 13.26 -1.71 15.81
C THR A 366 13.83 -1.10 14.51
N PRO A 367 14.47 0.08 14.56
CA PRO A 367 15.30 0.58 13.47
C PRO A 367 16.36 -0.43 13.03
N HIS A 368 16.98 -1.15 13.98
CA HIS A 368 17.93 -2.22 13.72
C HIS A 368 17.36 -3.33 12.82
N ALA A 369 16.18 -3.87 13.13
CA ALA A 369 15.55 -4.91 12.31
C ALA A 369 15.26 -4.45 10.88
N LEU A 370 14.84 -3.18 10.70
CA LEU A 370 14.58 -2.61 9.37
C LEU A 370 15.85 -2.44 8.55
N VAL A 371 16.92 -1.87 9.15
CA VAL A 371 18.22 -1.74 8.46
C VAL A 371 18.80 -3.11 8.15
N ARG A 372 18.71 -4.06 9.09
CA ARG A 372 19.17 -5.43 8.88
C ARG A 372 18.43 -6.10 7.72
N LEU A 373 17.11 -5.96 7.63
CA LEU A 373 16.33 -6.47 6.51
C LEU A 373 16.79 -5.88 5.18
N LEU A 374 17.02 -4.56 5.13
CA LEU A 374 17.49 -3.87 3.91
C LEU A 374 18.90 -4.36 3.51
N GLN A 375 19.81 -4.56 4.48
CA GLN A 375 21.13 -5.14 4.22
C GLN A 375 21.04 -6.57 3.70
N VAL A 376 20.12 -7.38 4.24
CA VAL A 376 19.86 -8.73 3.76
C VAL A 376 19.33 -8.72 2.34
N ALA A 377 18.35 -7.87 2.04
CA ALA A 377 17.76 -7.75 0.71
C ALA A 377 18.83 -7.53 -0.36
N ARG A 378 19.83 -6.67 -0.10
CA ARG A 378 20.95 -6.38 -1.02
C ARG A 378 21.75 -7.61 -1.46
N ARG A 379 21.73 -8.68 -0.66
CA ARG A 379 22.50 -9.92 -0.90
C ARG A 379 21.64 -11.04 -1.48
N ARG A 380 20.38 -10.77 -1.82
CA ARG A 380 19.42 -11.77 -2.30
C ARG A 380 19.20 -11.64 -3.80
N PRO A 381 18.89 -12.76 -4.51
CA PRO A 381 18.63 -12.70 -5.95
C PRO A 381 17.48 -11.76 -6.33
N TRP A 382 16.47 -11.66 -5.47
CA TRP A 382 15.29 -10.80 -5.66
C TRP A 382 15.52 -9.32 -5.33
N PHE A 383 16.76 -8.89 -5.06
CA PHE A 383 17.06 -7.52 -4.65
C PHE A 383 16.59 -6.47 -5.66
N ALA A 384 16.74 -6.74 -6.96
CA ALA A 384 16.36 -5.81 -8.01
C ALA A 384 14.86 -5.49 -7.93
N ALA A 385 14.00 -6.52 -7.91
CA ALA A 385 12.56 -6.35 -7.74
C ALA A 385 12.20 -5.63 -6.43
N PHE A 386 12.86 -5.98 -5.32
CA PHE A 386 12.65 -5.29 -4.04
C PHE A 386 13.02 -3.81 -4.11
N ARG A 387 14.21 -3.47 -4.59
CA ARG A 387 14.71 -2.08 -4.65
C ARG A 387 13.87 -1.24 -5.60
N GLU A 388 13.57 -1.75 -6.78
CA GLU A 388 12.77 -1.04 -7.79
C GLU A 388 11.31 -0.81 -7.37
N SER A 389 10.83 -1.59 -6.40
CA SER A 389 9.50 -1.39 -5.84
C SER A 389 9.40 -0.15 -4.95
N LEU A 390 10.51 0.32 -4.38
CA LEU A 390 10.53 1.42 -3.42
C LEU A 390 10.39 2.79 -4.11
N PRO A 391 9.58 3.73 -3.57
CA PRO A 391 9.52 5.11 -4.04
C PRO A 391 10.89 5.79 -4.16
N ILE A 392 11.04 6.63 -5.19
CA ILE A 392 12.23 7.45 -5.43
C ILE A 392 11.92 8.89 -5.06
N ALA A 393 12.75 9.49 -4.21
CA ALA A 393 12.66 10.87 -3.75
C ALA A 393 12.51 11.87 -4.90
N GLY A 394 11.43 12.64 -4.88
CA GLY A 394 11.12 13.68 -5.87
C GLY A 394 10.61 13.17 -7.22
N VAL A 395 10.47 11.85 -7.40
CA VAL A 395 10.15 11.22 -8.70
C VAL A 395 8.79 10.53 -8.68
N ASP A 396 8.58 9.56 -7.79
CA ASP A 396 7.39 8.69 -7.85
C ASP A 396 6.87 8.23 -6.48
N GLY A 397 5.70 7.57 -6.53
CA GLY A 397 5.04 7.00 -5.37
C GLY A 397 4.79 8.01 -4.26
N THR A 398 4.85 7.55 -3.01
CA THR A 398 4.66 8.39 -1.82
C THR A 398 5.77 9.42 -1.58
N LEU A 399 6.84 9.40 -2.38
CA LEU A 399 7.93 10.37 -2.33
C LEU A 399 7.93 11.36 -3.52
N ALA A 400 6.96 11.28 -4.44
CA ALA A 400 6.94 12.08 -5.66
C ALA A 400 7.05 13.60 -5.39
N ASN A 401 6.43 14.08 -4.31
CA ASN A 401 6.42 15.49 -3.91
C ASN A 401 7.28 15.80 -2.66
N ARG A 402 8.08 14.84 -2.19
CA ARG A 402 9.03 15.01 -1.07
C ARG A 402 10.45 15.11 -1.60
N PHE A 403 11.34 15.77 -0.87
CA PHE A 403 12.76 15.97 -1.22
C PHE A 403 13.08 16.75 -2.52
N ARG A 404 12.09 17.31 -3.23
CA ARG A 404 12.36 18.13 -4.42
C ARG A 404 13.20 19.36 -4.08
N GLY A 405 14.21 19.65 -4.89
CA GLY A 405 15.15 20.75 -4.66
C GLY A 405 16.16 20.50 -3.53
N THR A 406 16.14 19.31 -2.91
CA THR A 406 17.10 18.94 -1.86
C THR A 406 18.23 18.07 -2.41
N ALA A 407 19.31 17.89 -1.64
CA ALA A 407 20.40 17.01 -2.03
C ALA A 407 19.96 15.52 -2.18
N ALA A 408 18.89 15.10 -1.49
CA ALA A 408 18.39 13.72 -1.55
C ALA A 408 17.46 13.44 -2.76
N GLU A 409 17.08 14.46 -3.52
CA GLU A 409 16.27 14.26 -4.73
C GLU A 409 16.95 13.26 -5.67
N LYS A 410 16.22 12.25 -6.14
CA LYS A 410 16.69 11.14 -7.01
C LYS A 410 17.80 10.26 -6.41
N ARG A 411 18.27 10.54 -5.19
CA ARG A 411 19.33 9.80 -4.49
C ARG A 411 18.82 8.94 -3.34
N LEU A 412 17.60 9.22 -2.86
CA LEU A 412 16.94 8.43 -1.82
C LEU A 412 15.87 7.52 -2.43
N VAL A 413 15.94 6.24 -2.09
CA VAL A 413 14.99 5.20 -2.52
C VAL A 413 14.49 4.48 -1.29
N ALA A 414 13.24 4.72 -0.89
CA ALA A 414 12.77 4.31 0.44
C ALA A 414 11.27 4.07 0.51
N LYS A 415 10.88 3.21 1.45
CA LYS A 415 9.47 3.07 1.85
C LYS A 415 9.15 4.10 2.93
N THR A 416 8.03 4.78 2.75
CA THR A 416 7.43 5.65 3.78
C THR A 416 6.38 4.92 4.59
N GLY A 417 6.12 5.38 5.81
CA GLY A 417 4.98 4.97 6.62
C GLY A 417 4.32 6.13 7.34
N PHE A 418 3.00 6.07 7.42
CA PHE A 418 2.17 7.02 8.14
C PHE A 418 0.93 6.31 8.74
N ILE A 419 0.69 6.57 10.01
CA ILE A 419 -0.59 6.45 10.72
C ILE A 419 -0.64 7.61 11.73
N GLY A 420 -1.78 7.96 12.31
CA GLY A 420 -1.88 9.12 13.22
C GLY A 420 -0.85 9.06 14.36
N GLY A 421 0.00 10.09 14.45
CA GLY A 421 1.11 10.20 15.41
C GLY A 421 2.36 9.39 15.06
N VAL A 422 2.49 8.86 13.84
CA VAL A 422 3.61 8.03 13.39
C VAL A 422 4.06 8.44 11.99
N VAL A 423 5.37 8.69 11.82
CA VAL A 423 6.04 8.91 10.54
C VAL A 423 7.28 8.04 10.50
N THR A 424 7.42 7.22 9.47
CA THR A 424 8.59 6.36 9.27
C THR A 424 9.10 6.46 7.84
N ILE A 425 10.40 6.27 7.65
CA ILE A 425 11.03 6.14 6.35
C ILE A 425 12.29 5.28 6.46
N SER A 426 12.39 4.24 5.63
CA SER A 426 13.54 3.33 5.62
C SER A 426 13.89 2.93 4.20
N GLY A 427 15.18 2.89 3.88
CA GLY A 427 15.64 2.60 2.53
C GLY A 427 17.13 2.84 2.33
N TYR A 428 17.47 3.23 1.10
CA TYR A 428 18.82 3.44 0.61
C TYR A 428 19.04 4.92 0.28
N LEU A 429 20.21 5.45 0.62
CA LEU A 429 20.61 6.83 0.38
C LEU A 429 21.95 6.85 -0.35
N GLN A 430 21.97 7.30 -1.61
CA GLN A 430 23.20 7.53 -2.36
C GLN A 430 23.81 8.88 -1.98
N ARG A 431 25.10 8.90 -1.64
CA ARG A 431 25.88 10.10 -1.33
C ARG A 431 26.47 10.76 -2.57
N GLN A 432 27.04 11.95 -2.38
CA GLN A 432 27.71 12.69 -3.46
C GLN A 432 28.87 11.92 -4.08
N ASP A 433 29.64 11.20 -3.26
CA ASP A 433 30.76 10.34 -3.65
C ASP A 433 30.33 9.00 -4.28
N LYS A 434 29.02 8.81 -4.51
CA LYS A 434 28.39 7.58 -5.04
C LYS A 434 28.40 6.38 -4.11
N SER A 435 28.97 6.50 -2.90
CA SER A 435 28.73 5.51 -1.85
C SER A 435 27.25 5.49 -1.48
N GLU A 436 26.78 4.37 -0.94
CA GLU A 436 25.38 4.19 -0.55
C GLU A 436 25.29 3.83 0.93
N TRP A 437 24.32 4.38 1.63
CA TRP A 437 23.99 4.05 3.00
C TRP A 437 22.61 3.39 3.09
N VAL A 438 22.44 2.52 4.07
CA VAL A 438 21.15 1.96 4.47
C VAL A 438 20.68 2.69 5.72
N PHE A 439 19.40 3.04 5.78
CA PHE A 439 18.88 3.78 6.92
C PHE A 439 17.46 3.37 7.32
N SER A 440 17.14 3.67 8.57
CA SER A 440 15.78 3.71 9.10
C SER A 440 15.61 4.91 10.01
N VAL A 441 14.56 5.70 9.78
CA VAL A 441 14.13 6.81 10.64
C VAL A 441 12.68 6.58 11.04
N MET A 442 12.42 6.59 12.33
CA MET A 442 11.10 6.32 12.91
C MET A 442 10.78 7.40 13.93
N VAL A 443 9.65 8.08 13.75
CA VAL A 443 9.14 9.09 14.67
C VAL A 443 7.74 8.66 15.11
N ASN A 444 7.54 8.46 16.41
CA ASN A 444 6.26 8.07 17.00
C ASN A 444 5.81 9.08 18.06
N HIS A 445 4.52 9.06 18.38
CA HIS A 445 3.91 9.83 19.47
C HIS A 445 4.07 11.36 19.35
N PHE A 446 4.34 11.88 18.15
CA PHE A 446 4.32 13.33 17.94
C PHE A 446 2.88 13.86 17.91
N THR A 447 2.71 15.13 18.31
CA THR A 447 1.44 15.85 18.27
C THR A 447 1.45 17.03 17.29
N ALA A 448 2.63 17.38 16.75
CA ALA A 448 2.78 18.42 15.74
C ALA A 448 2.10 18.04 14.41
N PRO A 449 1.82 19.01 13.51
CA PRO A 449 1.34 18.71 12.17
C PRO A 449 2.26 17.72 11.45
N THR A 450 1.69 16.64 10.91
CA THR A 450 2.42 15.56 10.22
C THR A 450 3.41 16.09 9.17
N ARG A 451 3.03 17.15 8.45
CA ARG A 451 3.87 17.74 7.40
C ARG A 451 5.16 18.35 7.95
N GLU A 452 5.11 18.97 9.13
CA GLU A 452 6.30 19.54 9.78
C GLU A 452 7.27 18.44 10.22
N VAL A 453 6.74 17.35 10.80
CA VAL A 453 7.55 16.17 11.16
C VAL A 453 8.18 15.52 9.93
N GLN A 454 7.42 15.38 8.84
CA GLN A 454 7.97 14.89 7.56
C GLN A 454 9.06 15.80 7.01
N ASN A 455 8.89 17.13 7.09
CA ASN A 455 9.90 18.08 6.64
C ASN A 455 11.18 18.00 7.49
N ALA A 456 11.07 17.85 8.82
CA ALA A 456 12.21 17.63 9.70
C ALA A 456 12.99 16.36 9.31
N VAL A 457 12.28 15.26 9.06
CA VAL A 457 12.87 14.01 8.57
C VAL A 457 13.52 14.20 7.19
N ASP A 458 12.87 14.93 6.29
CA ASP A 458 13.38 15.17 4.93
C ASP A 458 14.67 16.01 4.95
N HIS A 459 14.71 17.06 5.77
CA HIS A 459 15.89 17.90 5.96
C HIS A 459 17.05 17.11 6.57
N PHE A 460 16.78 16.29 7.59
CA PHE A 460 17.78 15.41 8.19
C PHE A 460 18.41 14.48 7.15
N LEU A 461 17.60 13.73 6.41
CA LEU A 461 18.10 12.78 5.40
C LEU A 461 18.81 13.49 4.23
N ALA A 462 18.34 14.68 3.83
CA ALA A 462 19.02 15.48 2.82
C ALA A 462 20.41 15.96 3.28
N ALA A 463 20.59 16.26 4.57
CA ALA A 463 21.89 16.66 5.13
C ALA A 463 22.92 15.52 5.07
N LEU A 464 22.47 14.26 5.16
CA LEU A 464 23.32 13.07 5.11
C LEU A 464 23.89 12.73 3.72
N VAL A 465 23.40 13.36 2.65
CA VAL A 465 23.88 13.10 1.27
C VAL A 465 25.29 13.63 1.03
N ARG A 466 25.68 14.67 1.76
CA ARG A 466 26.92 15.43 1.55
C ARG A 466 28.15 14.55 1.61
#